data_AF-A0A9E2X2C2-F1
#
_entry.id   AF-A0A9E2X2C2-F1
#
_cell.length_a   1.000
_cell.length_b   1.000
_cell.length_c   1.000
_cell.angle_alpha   90.00
_cell.angle_beta   90.00
_cell.angle_gamma   90.00
#
_symmetry.space_group_name_H-M   'P 1'
#
loop_
_entity.id
_entity.type
_entity.pdbx_description
1 polymer ?
#
loop_
_entity_poly.entity_id
_entity_poly.type
_entity_poly.pdbx_seq_one_letter_code
_entity_poly.pdbx_strand_id
1 'polypeptide(L)'
;MGNIISALEKVTEGDEDFMKELSEAFIFNFEEFSETIINAVDNRNFTEYRAIVHKIKPSFLTIEMEDVFQKVSDFSTNLDNKSEEEIKEFKSWVRKISEETIEILRSI
;
A
#
# COMPACT_ATOMS: atom_id res chain seq x y z
N MET A 1 3.68 7.44 9.44
CA MET A 1 2.86 6.24 9.25
C MET A 1 1.73 6.35 10.25
N GLY A 2 0.47 6.38 9.81
CA GLY A 2 -0.67 6.50 10.71
C GLY A 2 -0.79 5.31 11.65
N ASN A 3 -1.67 5.42 12.64
CA ASN A 3 -1.87 4.37 13.62
C ASN A 3 -2.87 3.34 13.07
N ILE A 4 -2.36 2.39 12.27
CA ILE A 4 -3.15 1.35 11.59
C ILE A 4 -4.07 0.61 12.56
N ILE A 5 -3.56 0.25 13.74
CA ILE A 5 -4.33 -0.45 14.77
C ILE A 5 -5.51 0.43 15.23
N SER A 6 -5.24 1.69 15.59
CA SER A 6 -6.30 2.61 16.01
C SER A 6 -7.32 2.90 14.90
N ALA A 7 -6.89 2.94 13.64
CA ALA A 7 -7.79 3.12 12.51
C ALA A 7 -8.72 1.91 12.34
N LEU A 8 -8.18 0.69 12.46
CA LEU A 8 -8.98 -0.53 12.43
C LEU A 8 -9.93 -0.63 13.63
N GLU A 9 -9.48 -0.32 14.85
CA GLU A 9 -10.33 -0.30 16.05
C GLU A 9 -11.53 0.62 15.87
N LYS A 10 -11.35 1.79 15.23
CA LYS A 10 -12.44 2.72 14.94
C LYS A 10 -13.44 2.14 13.94
N VAL A 11 -12.95 1.46 12.90
CA VAL A 11 -13.79 0.90 11.83
C VAL A 11 -14.58 -0.32 12.32
N THR A 12 -13.98 -1.11 13.22
CA THR A 12 -14.59 -2.33 13.74
C THR A 12 -15.32 -2.11 15.05
N GLU A 13 -15.32 -0.88 15.57
CA GLU A 13 -15.86 -0.50 16.89
C GLU A 13 -15.27 -1.33 18.05
N GLY A 14 -14.04 -1.82 17.87
CA GLY A 14 -13.33 -2.65 18.85
C GLY A 14 -13.76 -4.14 18.87
N ASP A 15 -14.56 -4.59 17.89
CA ASP A 15 -14.86 -6.03 17.73
C ASP A 15 -13.60 -6.77 17.27
N GLU A 16 -13.04 -7.61 18.14
CA GLU A 16 -11.79 -8.34 17.91
C GLU A 16 -11.87 -9.34 16.76
N ASP A 17 -13.00 -10.03 16.59
CA ASP A 17 -13.16 -11.03 15.53
C ASP A 17 -13.27 -10.33 14.18
N PHE A 18 -14.06 -9.26 14.11
CA PHE A 18 -14.15 -8.45 12.90
C PHE A 18 -12.82 -7.77 12.58
N MET A 19 -12.07 -7.32 13.60
CA MET A 19 -10.76 -6.72 13.41
C MET A 19 -9.74 -7.69 12.83
N LYS A 20 -9.75 -8.96 13.24
CA LYS A 20 -8.90 -10.01 12.64
C LYS A 20 -9.27 -10.28 11.19
N GLU A 21 -10.56 -10.49 10.89
CA GLU A 21 -11.03 -10.71 9.52
C GLU A 21 -10.67 -9.54 8.59
N LEU A 22 -10.86 -8.31 9.07
CA LEU A 22 -10.53 -7.11 8.32
C LEU A 22 -9.01 -6.99 8.12
N SER A 23 -8.21 -7.32 9.14
CA SER A 23 -6.74 -7.31 9.05
C SER A 23 -6.23 -8.32 8.02
N GLU A 24 -6.79 -9.53 7.97
CA GLU A 24 -6.48 -10.53 6.94
C GLU A 24 -6.80 -10.02 5.53
N ALA A 25 -7.95 -9.37 5.35
CA ALA A 25 -8.33 -8.77 4.08
C ALA A 25 -7.35 -7.65 3.65
N PHE A 26 -6.88 -6.84 4.60
CA PHE A 26 -5.84 -5.83 4.32
C PHE A 26 -4.50 -6.47 3.97
N ILE A 27 -4.06 -7.50 4.70
CA ILE A 27 -2.81 -8.22 4.41
C ILE A 27 -2.82 -8.72 2.96
N PHE A 28 -3.89 -9.41 2.56
CA PHE A 28 -4.04 -9.90 1.19
C PHE A 28 -3.95 -8.77 0.15
N ASN A 29 -4.64 -7.65 0.40
CA ASN A 29 -4.62 -6.49 -0.49
C ASN A 29 -3.23 -5.85 -0.58
N PHE A 30 -2.47 -5.78 0.51
CA PHE A 30 -1.12 -5.19 0.52
C PHE A 30 -0.10 -6.09 -0.19
N GLU A 31 -0.19 -7.41 0.00
CA GLU A 31 0.61 -8.39 -0.73
C GLU A 31 0.37 -8.23 -2.25
N GLU A 32 -0.90 -8.28 -2.69
CA GLU A 32 -1.28 -8.07 -4.10
C GLU A 32 -0.80 -6.71 -4.63
N PHE A 33 -1.02 -5.64 -3.85
CA PHE A 33 -0.65 -4.28 -4.24
C PHE A 33 0.87 -4.15 -4.47
N SER A 34 1.68 -4.64 -3.53
CA SER A 34 3.13 -4.49 -3.60
C SER A 34 3.73 -5.22 -4.81
N GLU A 35 3.24 -6.43 -5.11
CA GLU A 35 3.69 -7.19 -6.27
C GLU A 35 3.24 -6.53 -7.58
N THR A 36 1.96 -6.17 -7.67
CA THR A 36 1.39 -5.59 -8.90
C THR A 36 2.00 -4.24 -9.23
N ILE A 37 2.23 -3.37 -8.24
CA ILE A 37 2.84 -2.06 -8.49
C ILE A 37 4.31 -2.18 -8.89
N ILE A 38 5.06 -3.11 -8.29
CA ILE A 38 6.45 -3.39 -8.67
C ILE A 38 6.52 -3.88 -10.12
N ASN A 39 5.66 -4.83 -10.49
CA ASN A 39 5.57 -5.36 -11.84
C ASN A 39 5.19 -4.27 -12.85
N ALA A 40 4.24 -3.39 -12.51
CA ALA A 40 3.85 -2.29 -13.38
C ALA A 40 5.01 -1.31 -13.63
N VAL A 41 5.83 -1.03 -12.62
CA VAL A 41 7.02 -0.19 -12.76
C VAL A 41 8.09 -0.89 -13.61
N ASP A 42 8.37 -2.17 -13.36
CA ASP A 42 9.38 -2.95 -14.11
C ASP A 42 9.04 -3.06 -15.60
N ASN A 43 7.76 -3.19 -15.92
CA ASN A 43 7.28 -3.26 -17.30
C ASN A 43 7.00 -1.89 -17.93
N ARG A 44 7.27 -0.78 -17.20
CA ARG A 44 6.91 0.58 -17.63
C ARG A 44 5.43 0.70 -18.05
N ASN A 45 4.55 -0.05 -17.39
CA ASN A 45 3.10 -0.06 -17.67
C ASN A 45 2.38 0.98 -16.80
N PHE A 46 2.42 2.25 -17.22
CA PHE A 46 1.88 3.36 -16.42
C PHE A 46 0.36 3.39 -16.33
N THR A 47 -0.32 2.79 -17.31
CA THR A 47 -1.77 2.64 -17.26
C THR A 47 -2.17 1.69 -16.14
N GLU A 48 -1.49 0.53 -16.06
CA GLU A 48 -1.68 -0.43 -14.98
C GLU A 48 -1.29 0.17 -13.62
N TYR A 49 -0.14 0.84 -13.54
CA TYR A 49 0.28 1.55 -12.33
C TYR A 49 -0.82 2.47 -11.79
N ARG A 50 -1.33 3.38 -12.63
CA ARG A 50 -2.38 4.33 -12.20
C ARG A 50 -3.66 3.62 -11.79
N ALA A 51 -4.03 2.53 -12.46
CA ALA A 51 -5.20 1.74 -12.10
C ALA A 51 -5.05 1.10 -10.71
N ILE A 52 -3.87 0.53 -10.41
CA ILE A 52 -3.56 -0.06 -9.11
C ILE A 52 -3.62 1.00 -8.01
N VAL A 53 -2.95 2.15 -8.21
CA VAL A 53 -2.94 3.25 -7.24
C VAL A 53 -4.34 3.78 -6.96
N HIS A 54 -5.18 3.89 -7.99
CA HIS A 54 -6.57 4.31 -7.80
C HIS A 54 -7.41 3.26 -7.05
N LYS A 55 -7.21 1.97 -7.35
CA LYS A 55 -7.92 0.84 -6.71
C LYS A 55 -7.60 0.75 -5.22
N ILE A 56 -6.33 0.94 -4.84
CA ILE A 56 -5.87 0.76 -3.46
C ILE A 56 -6.10 2.00 -2.58
N LYS A 57 -6.37 3.17 -3.19
CA LYS A 57 -6.60 4.44 -2.47
C LYS A 57 -7.53 4.30 -1.27
N PRO A 58 -8.73 3.69 -1.39
CA PRO A 58 -9.63 3.56 -0.25
C PRO A 58 -8.99 2.79 0.90
N SER A 59 -8.25 1.71 0.61
CA SER A 59 -7.54 0.92 1.63
C SER A 59 -6.56 1.77 2.41
N PHE A 60 -5.73 2.58 1.74
CA PHE A 60 -4.78 3.48 2.41
C PHE A 60 -5.47 4.53 3.28
N LEU A 61 -6.61 5.09 2.82
CA LEU A 61 -7.37 6.07 3.59
C LEU A 61 -8.05 5.45 4.82
N THR A 62 -8.57 4.22 4.68
CA THR A 62 -9.23 3.52 5.79
C THR A 62 -8.28 3.26 6.96
N ILE A 63 -6.99 3.03 6.69
CA ILE A 63 -6.00 2.76 7.73
C ILE A 63 -5.03 3.94 8.00
N GLU A 64 -5.43 5.16 7.65
CA GLU A 64 -4.70 6.41 7.94
C GLU A 64 -3.25 6.43 7.37
N MET A 65 -3.08 5.91 6.14
CA MET A 65 -1.80 5.86 5.43
C MET A 65 -1.75 6.83 4.23
N GLU A 66 -2.31 8.03 4.38
CA GLU A 66 -2.38 9.08 3.36
C GLU A 66 -0.99 9.42 2.78
N ASP A 67 0.02 9.54 3.64
CA ASP A 67 1.39 9.87 3.21
C ASP A 67 1.98 8.83 2.25
N VAL A 68 1.66 7.55 2.48
CA VAL A 68 2.13 6.44 1.64
C VAL A 68 1.39 6.48 0.31
N PHE A 69 0.07 6.68 0.34
CA PHE A 69 -0.73 6.88 -0.86
C PHE A 69 -0.24 8.08 -1.69
N GLN A 70 0.09 9.20 -1.05
CA GLN A 70 0.58 10.40 -1.72
C GLN A 70 1.91 10.11 -2.41
N LYS A 71 2.87 9.48 -1.74
CA LYS A 71 4.16 9.13 -2.33
C LYS A 71 4.02 8.17 -3.52
N VAL A 72 3.14 7.18 -3.41
CA VAL A 72 2.81 6.26 -4.51
C VAL A 72 2.17 7.02 -5.69
N SER A 73 1.27 7.96 -5.40
CA SER A 73 0.63 8.79 -6.43
C SER A 73 1.64 9.71 -7.12
N ASP A 74 2.50 10.37 -6.35
CA ASP A 74 3.53 11.30 -6.85
C ASP A 74 4.56 10.59 -7.72
N PHE A 75 4.88 9.33 -7.39
CA PHE A 75 5.80 8.54 -8.20
C PHE A 75 5.29 8.31 -9.63
N SER A 76 3.98 8.34 -9.87
CA SER A 76 3.43 8.29 -11.24
C SER A 76 3.76 9.53 -12.07
N THR A 77 4.10 10.65 -11.42
CA THR A 77 4.46 11.90 -12.09
C THR A 77 5.83 11.73 -12.74
N ASN A 78 5.89 11.93 -14.06
CA ASN A 78 7.11 11.79 -14.86
C ASN A 78 7.77 10.41 -14.74
N LEU A 79 6.98 9.35 -14.53
CA LEU A 79 7.50 7.99 -14.35
C LEU A 79 8.35 7.52 -15.55
N ASP A 80 8.02 7.95 -16.77
CA ASP A 80 8.82 7.75 -17.99
C ASP A 80 10.27 8.24 -17.90
N ASN A 81 10.49 9.32 -17.12
CA ASN A 81 11.77 10.02 -17.02
C ASN A 81 12.58 9.59 -15.79
N LYS A 82 12.08 8.65 -14.99
CA LYS A 82 12.80 8.16 -13.82
C LYS A 82 13.96 7.27 -14.24
N SER A 83 15.09 7.47 -13.58
CA SER A 83 16.27 6.63 -13.71
C SER A 83 16.02 5.23 -13.13
N GLU A 84 16.83 4.27 -13.55
CA GLU A 84 16.80 2.90 -13.02
C GLU A 84 17.07 2.87 -11.51
N GLU A 85 17.90 3.78 -10.97
CA GLU A 85 18.16 3.85 -9.53
C GLU A 85 16.92 4.37 -8.78
N GLU A 86 16.23 5.41 -9.27
CA GLU A 86 14.98 5.88 -8.68
C GLU A 86 13.89 4.79 -8.68
N ILE A 87 13.81 4.01 -9.76
CA ILE A 87 12.90 2.86 -9.85
C ILE A 87 13.27 1.81 -8.80
N LYS A 88 14.55 1.48 -8.68
CA LYS A 88 15.05 0.49 -7.71
C LYS A 88 14.79 0.92 -6.27
N GLU A 89 15.07 2.18 -5.94
CA GLU A 89 14.80 2.77 -4.62
C GLU A 89 13.31 2.74 -4.29
N PHE A 90 12.46 3.14 -5.26
CA PHE A 90 11.01 3.09 -5.09
C PHE A 90 10.50 1.68 -4.84
N LYS A 91 10.93 0.69 -5.63
CA LYS A 91 10.57 -0.72 -5.41
C LYS A 91 11.00 -1.22 -4.04
N SER A 92 12.22 -0.87 -3.60
CA SER A 92 12.70 -1.24 -2.27
C SER A 92 11.85 -0.60 -1.18
N TRP A 93 11.45 0.65 -1.36
CA TRP A 93 10.57 1.35 -0.43
C TRP A 93 9.16 0.74 -0.39
N VAL A 94 8.58 0.39 -1.54
CA VAL A 94 7.27 -0.29 -1.63
C VAL A 94 7.30 -1.64 -0.90
N ARG A 95 8.35 -2.46 -1.10
CA ARG A 95 8.47 -3.74 -0.39
C ARG A 95 8.52 -3.52 1.12
N LYS A 96 9.42 -2.64 1.55
CA LYS A 96 9.61 -2.34 2.97
C LYS A 96 8.31 -1.87 3.64
N ILE A 97 7.60 -0.91 3.03
CA ILE A 97 6.37 -0.38 3.63
C ILE A 97 5.26 -1.43 3.66
N SER A 98 5.19 -2.30 2.66
CA SER A 98 4.24 -3.42 2.64
C SER A 98 4.55 -4.44 3.73
N GLU A 99 5.81 -4.83 3.89
CA GLU A 99 6.28 -5.74 4.93
C GLU A 99 5.99 -5.18 6.33
N GLU A 100 6.36 -3.93 6.60
CA GLU A 100 6.08 -3.25 7.88
C GLU A 100 4.57 -3.19 8.17
N THR A 101 3.75 -2.90 7.15
CA THR A 101 2.28 -2.85 7.28
C THR A 101 1.71 -4.23 7.61
N ILE A 102 2.16 -5.27 6.90
CA ILE A 102 1.73 -6.65 7.11
C ILE A 102 2.15 -7.16 8.49
N GLU A 103 3.35 -6.82 8.96
CA GLU A 103 3.81 -7.18 10.30
C GLU A 103 2.94 -6.55 11.40
N ILE A 104 2.55 -5.28 11.23
CA ILE A 104 1.61 -4.62 12.15
C ILE A 104 0.26 -5.34 12.14
N LEU A 105 -0.30 -5.62 10.95
CA LEU A 105 -1.59 -6.28 10.81
C LEU A 105 -1.60 -7.70 11.37
N ARG A 106 -0.49 -8.44 11.28
CA ARG A 106 -0.33 -9.80 11.85
C ARG A 106 -0.18 -9.81 13.37
N SER A 107 0.00 -8.64 14.00
CA SER A 107 0.09 -8.52 15.46
C SER A 107 -1.28 -8.37 16.15
N ILE A 108 -2.35 -8.20 15.35
CA ILE A 108 -3.76 -8.16 15.75
C ILE A 108 -4.29 -9.60 15.86
#